data_AF-A0A2S0U6K5-F1
#
_entry.id   AF-A0A2S0U6K5-F1
#
_cell.length_a   1.000
_cell.length_b   1.000
_cell.length_c   1.000
_cell.angle_alpha   90.00
_cell.angle_beta   90.00
_cell.angle_gamma   90.00
#
_symmetry.space_group_name_H-M   'P 1'
#
loop_
_entity.id
_entity.type
_entity.pdbx_description
1 polymer ?
#
loop_
_entity_poly.entity_id
_entity_poly.type
_entity_poly.pdbx_seq_one_letter_code
_entity_poly.pdbx_strand_id
1 'polypeptide(L)' 'MEKYYTVATIAQRLSLHSRRTVSDDAVYAWIRQGQLEVERISGNIRGYGKYPYYVERTRLKTFLREMNFDVDRIFPDR' A
#
# COMPACT_ATOMS: atom_id res chain seq x y z
N MET A 1 7.95 -0.46 16.63
CA MET A 1 6.93 0.46 16.10
C MET A 1 6.38 -0.13 14.81
N GLU A 2 5.08 -0.44 14.78
CA GLU A 2 4.42 -0.86 13.56
C GLU A 2 4.40 0.31 12.57
N LYS A 3 4.92 0.08 11.37
CA LYS A 3 4.90 1.07 10.28
C LYS A 3 3.67 0.79 9.43
N TYR A 4 2.88 1.81 9.18
CA TYR A 4 1.71 1.73 8.30
C TYR A 4 1.95 2.56 7.04
N TYR A 5 1.36 2.13 5.92
CA TYR A 5 1.32 2.89 4.69
C TYR A 5 -0.11 3.22 4.29
N THR A 6 -0.29 4.38 3.67
CA THR A 6 -1.57 4.75 3.06
C THR A 6 -1.66 4.18 1.65
N VAL A 7 -2.88 4.03 1.13
CA VAL A 7 -3.11 3.59 -0.26
C VAL A 7 -2.34 4.44 -1.27
N ALA A 8 -2.34 5.76 -1.08
CA ALA A 8 -1.61 6.69 -1.95
C ALA A 8 -0.08 6.48 -1.88
N THR A 9 0.49 6.26 -0.69
CA THR A 9 1.94 5.97 -0.56
C THR A 9 2.32 4.66 -1.24
N ILE A 10 1.46 3.64 -1.14
CA ILE A 10 1.69 2.34 -1.79
C ILE A 10 1.68 2.49 -3.31
N ALA A 11 0.64 3.13 -3.85
CA ALA A 11 0.50 3.39 -5.29
C ALA A 11 1.69 4.19 -5.85
N GLN A 12 2.11 5.24 -5.13
CA GLN A 12 3.26 6.05 -5.50
C GLN A 12 4.55 5.23 -5.55
N ARG A 13 4.86 4.47 -4.50
CA ARG A 13 6.08 3.65 -4.44
C ARG A 13 6.09 2.56 -5.51
N LEU A 14 4.96 1.88 -5.72
CA LEU A 14 4.85 0.88 -6.78
C LEU A 14 5.04 1.52 -8.16
N SER A 15 4.51 2.72 -8.40
CA SER A 15 4.71 3.46 -9.64
C SER A 15 6.18 3.82 -9.87
N LEU A 16 6.89 4.25 -8.83
CA LEU A 16 8.31 4.64 -8.94
C LEU A 16 9.24 3.45 -9.25
N HIS A 17 8.83 2.25 -8.86
CA HIS A 17 9.66 1.05 -8.94
C HIS A 17 9.17 0.01 -9.95
N SER A 18 8.10 0.31 -10.70
CA SER A 18 7.58 -0.56 -11.76
C SER A 18 7.57 0.17 -13.10
N ARG A 19 7.44 -0.61 -14.19
CA ARG A 19 7.38 -0.05 -15.56
C ARG A 19 6.06 0.64 -15.89
N ARG A 20 5.06 0.57 -15.00
CA ARG A 20 3.70 1.08 -15.21
C ARG A 20 3.28 1.91 -14.00
N THR A 21 2.53 2.98 -14.24
CA THR A 21 1.91 3.74 -13.15
C THR A 21 0.86 2.87 -12.47
N VAL A 22 0.98 2.72 -11.15
CA VAL A 22 0.00 2.08 -10.27
C VAL A 22 -0.83 3.18 -9.63
N SER A 23 -2.14 3.17 -9.89
CA SER A 23 -3.07 4.14 -9.31
C SER A 23 -3.56 3.69 -7.93
N ASP A 24 -4.06 4.65 -7.15
CA ASP A 24 -4.76 4.39 -5.90
C ASP A 24 -5.91 3.37 -6.08
N ASP A 25 -6.60 3.43 -7.22
CA ASP A 25 -7.70 2.50 -7.56
C ASP A 25 -7.22 1.05 -7.71
N ALA A 26 -6.03 0.86 -8.28
CA ALA A 26 -5.45 -0.47 -8.43
C ALA A 26 -5.11 -1.09 -7.07
N VAL A 27 -4.54 -0.29 -6.16
CA VAL A 27 -4.25 -0.74 -4.78
C VAL A 27 -5.55 -0.98 -4.01
N TYR A 28 -6.54 -0.09 -4.16
CA TYR A 28 -7.85 -0.26 -3.55
C TYR A 28 -8.60 -1.50 -4.05
N ALA A 29 -8.40 -1.92 -5.30
CA ALA A 29 -8.98 -3.15 -5.81
C ALA A 29 -8.53 -4.38 -5.01
N TRP A 30 -7.26 -4.46 -4.59
CA TRP A 30 -6.76 -5.56 -3.75
C TRP A 30 -7.42 -5.58 -2.37
N ILE A 31 -7.66 -4.39 -1.80
CA ILE A 31 -8.39 -4.23 -0.54
C ILE A 31 -9.84 -4.70 -0.70
N ARG A 32 -10.52 -4.23 -1.76
CA ARG A 32 -11.92 -4.57 -2.05
C ARG A 32 -12.12 -6.06 -2.31
N GLN A 33 -11.13 -6.72 -2.91
CA GLN A 33 -11.13 -8.15 -3.18
C GLN A 33 -10.76 -9.00 -1.94
N GLY A 34 -10.43 -8.37 -0.81
CA GLY A 34 -10.03 -9.06 0.42
C GLY A 34 -8.64 -9.67 0.38
N GLN A 35 -7.81 -9.29 -0.61
CA GLN A 35 -6.44 -9.80 -0.74
C GLN A 35 -5.45 -9.06 0.16
N LEU A 36 -5.78 -7.80 0.52
CA LEU A 36 -4.95 -6.96 1.36
C LEU A 36 -5.74 -6.53 2.61
N GLU A 37 -5.31 -7.01 3.76
CA GLU A 37 -5.90 -6.61 5.05
C GLU A 37 -5.50 -5.18 5.42
N VAL A 38 -6.50 -4.39 5.83
CA VAL A 38 -6.32 -2.97 6.11
C VAL A 38 -7.11 -2.52 7.33
N GLU A 39 -6.65 -1.43 7.92
CA GLU A 39 -7.36 -0.70 8.97
C GLU A 39 -7.95 0.59 8.39
N ARG A 40 -9.22 0.86 8.68
CA ARG A 40 -9.85 2.12 8.26
C ARG A 40 -9.36 3.25 9.15
N ILE A 41 -8.95 4.35 8.55
CA ILE A 41 -8.56 5.56 9.26
C ILE A 41 -9.82 6.22 9.80
N SER A 42 -9.97 6.26 11.13
CA SER A 42 -11.04 6.99 11.80
C SER A 42 -10.64 8.46 11.91
N GLY A 43 -11.37 9.32 11.21
CA GLY A 43 -11.16 10.76 11.23
C GLY A 43 -11.02 11.36 9.84
N ASN A 44 -11.48 12.61 9.69
CA ASN A 44 -11.36 13.37 8.45
C ASN A 44 -9.98 14.02 8.36
N ILE A 45 -8.94 13.19 8.28
CA ILE A 45 -7.55 13.66 8.28
C ILE A 45 -7.13 13.95 6.84
N ARG A 46 -6.71 15.19 6.57
CA ARG A 46 -6.17 15.60 5.27
C ARG A 46 -4.81 14.93 5.02
N GLY A 47 -4.54 14.58 3.76
CA GLY A 47 -3.23 14.05 3.32
C GLY A 47 -3.16 12.53 3.12
N TYR A 48 -4.24 11.79 3.39
CA TYR A 48 -4.28 10.32 3.29
C TYR A 48 -4.68 9.77 1.90
N GLY A 49 -4.94 10.67 0.94
CA GLY A 49 -5.35 10.32 -0.42
C GLY A 49 -6.84 10.01 -0.55
N LYS A 50 -7.22 9.40 -1.68
CA LYS A 50 -8.62 9.08 -2.03
C LYS A 50 -9.25 8.04 -1.10
N TYR A 51 -8.43 7.12 -0.58
CA TYR A 51 -8.88 5.95 0.19
C TYR A 51 -8.28 5.97 1.61
N PRO A 52 -9.10 6.18 2.66
CA PRO A 52 -8.64 6.35 4.04
C PRO A 52 -8.38 4.98 4.70
N TYR A 53 -7.38 4.25 4.21
CA TYR A 53 -6.96 2.97 4.77
C TYR A 53 -5.47 2.96 5.10
N TYR A 54 -5.15 2.39 6.25
CA TYR A 54 -3.81 1.97 6.63
C TYR A 54 -3.59 0.52 6.28
N VAL A 55 -2.44 0.25 5.68
CA VAL A 55 -1.96 -1.11 5.44
C VAL A 55 -0.73 -1.32 6.31
N GLU A 56 -0.76 -2.38 7.11
CA GLU A 56 0.38 -2.78 7.93
C GLU A 56 1.55 -3.16 7.01
N ARG A 57 2.74 -2.61 7.29
CA ARG A 57 3.92 -2.80 6.44
C ARG A 57 4.30 -4.27 6.25
N THR A 58 4.25 -5.07 7.31
CA THR A 58 4.63 -6.49 7.26
C THR A 58 3.70 -7.24 6.31
N ARG A 59 2.39 -7.05 6.47
CA ARG A 59 1.35 -7.66 5.60
C ARG A 59 1.50 -7.23 4.16
N LEU A 60 1.71 -5.93 3.91
CA LEU A 60 1.95 -5.40 2.57
C LEU A 60 3.17 -6.06 1.92
N LYS A 61 4.29 -6.17 2.65
CA LYS A 61 5.50 -6.82 2.13
C LYS A 61 5.26 -8.29 1.80
N THR A 62 4.56 -9.02 2.66
CA THR A 62 4.22 -10.43 2.39
C THR A 62 3.38 -10.55 1.13
N PHE A 63 2.28 -9.81 1.04
CA PHE A 63 1.39 -9.80 -0.13
C PHE A 63 2.13 -9.45 -1.43
N LEU A 64 2.98 -8.41 -1.40
CA LEU A 64 3.72 -8.01 -2.60
C LEU A 64 4.82 -9.01 -2.98
N ARG A 65 5.43 -9.72 -2.02
CA ARG A 65 6.37 -10.82 -2.32
C ARG A 65 5.66 -11.98 -3.01
N GLU A 66 4.45 -12.35 -2.59
CA GLU A 66 3.64 -13.38 -3.24
C GLU A 66 3.29 -13.00 -4.70
N MET A 67 3.15 -11.69 -4.96
CA MET A 67 2.99 -11.15 -6.31
C MET A 67 4.30 -10.99 -7.10
N ASN A 68 5.42 -11.51 -6.60
CA ASN A 68 6.77 -11.40 -7.20
C ASN A 68 7.32 -9.97 -7.33
N PHE A 69 6.96 -9.05 -6.42
CA PHE A 69 7.60 -7.74 -6.33
C PHE A 69 8.88 -7.78 -5.48
N ASP A 70 9.87 -6.96 -5.87
CA ASP A 70 11.07 -6.70 -5.07
C ASP A 70 10.74 -5.71 -3.93
N VAL A 71 10.16 -6.22 -2.85
CA VAL A 71 9.65 -5.39 -1.75
C VAL A 71 10.73 -4.67 -0.96
N ASP A 72 11.96 -5.19 -0.95
CA ASP A 72 13.05 -4.57 -0.19
C ASP A 72 13.62 -3.37 -0.94
N ARG A 73 13.52 -3.38 -2.28
CA ARG A 73 13.74 -2.19 -3.10
C ARG A 73 12.60 -1.17 -2.99
N ILE A 74 11.33 -1.61 -2.95
CA ILE A 74 10.16 -0.70 -2.96
C ILE A 74 9.90 -0.11 -1.56
N PHE A 75 10.09 -0.91 -0.50
CA PHE A 75 9.80 -0.57 0.89
C PHE A 75 10.98 -0.87 1.83
N PRO A 76 12.12 -0.15 1.70
CA PRO A 76 13.31 -0.40 2.52
C PRO A 76 13.07 -0.21 4.03
N ASP A 77 13.80 -0.97 4.84
CA ASP A 77 13.74 -1.05 6.32
C ASP A 77 14.40 0.11 7.09
N ARG A 78 14.57 1.28 6.46
CA ARG A 78 15.15 2.47 7.11
C ARG A 78 14.42 2.88 8.37
#